data_AF-A0A6N9HCW2-F1
#
_entry.id   AF-A0A6N9HCW2-F1
#
_cell.length_a   1.000
_cell.length_b   1.000
_cell.length_c   1.000
_cell.angle_alpha   90.00
_cell.angle_beta   90.00
_cell.angle_gamma   90.00
#
_symmetry.space_group_name_H-M   'P 1'
#
loop_
_entity.id
_entity.type
_entity.pdbx_description
1 polymer ?
#
loop_
_entity_poly.entity_id
_entity_poly.type
_entity_poly.pdbx_seq_one_letter_code
_entity_poly.pdbx_strand_id
1 'polypeptide(L)'
;MKNSMYKVMAAMACAAILAACGGGSSDSSTTTPPPPQPAYAQTDIEEGNGTRVASVGDVVTVEYTGWLYDAAAQDKKSAKSFETNKGGTPAAMSLGFGTTRLVGWDKGLLGMKVGGERTLILPASMAFGEAGFVKDGATLVPANTAVVYEMKLLSINALIPPQPVFTKTDTVVGTGTEAAANHLVGIHYTGYLYDDTKSDKKGAQFETSRNGSPFAFLLDVNSRIVGWDKGILGMKLGGKRTLLIPASMAYTFRGHNDAQGNVLVPPHTAVVYEMELTSLVTTPAAQTVQPAFTKIDTSTGSGTVAVQAKDKVTVHYNGYLYNDGVTDKRGAKFDSSIDKGTPFTFEVGTGVIEGWSQGVVGMKVGSKRTLIIPANLAYGSAVQGSIPANSPLIFDIEVLSITR
;
A
#
# COMPACT_ATOMS: atom_id res chain seq x y z
N MET A 1 -14.89 55.58 35.92
CA MET A 1 -15.37 55.68 37.32
C MET A 1 -16.79 56.24 37.32
N LYS A 2 -17.82 55.40 37.53
CA LYS A 2 -19.12 55.77 38.11
C LYS A 2 -19.94 54.49 38.38
N ASN A 3 -20.61 54.52 39.52
CA ASN A 3 -21.24 53.46 40.28
C ASN A 3 -22.46 52.77 39.64
N SER A 4 -22.57 51.46 39.90
CA SER A 4 -23.66 50.76 40.64
C SER A 4 -25.14 50.98 40.26
N MET A 5 -25.76 49.90 39.79
CA MET A 5 -26.93 49.20 40.38
C MET A 5 -28.32 49.88 40.44
N TYR A 6 -29.26 49.35 39.64
CA TYR A 6 -30.74 49.30 39.82
C TYR A 6 -31.23 47.98 39.17
N LYS A 7 -31.64 46.92 39.89
CA LYS A 7 -33.01 46.57 40.39
C LYS A 7 -34.13 46.93 39.38
N VAL A 8 -34.92 45.97 38.86
CA VAL A 8 -36.23 45.46 39.38
C VAL A 8 -36.65 44.30 38.43
N MET A 9 -36.82 43.03 38.84
CA MET A 9 -37.96 42.35 39.51
C MET A 9 -39.27 42.20 38.69
N ALA A 10 -39.52 40.97 38.17
CA ALA A 10 -40.80 40.24 38.09
C ALA A 10 -40.52 38.85 37.45
N ALA A 11 -40.47 37.70 38.15
CA ALA A 11 -41.56 36.90 38.74
C ALA A 11 -42.67 36.59 37.71
N MET A 12 -43.15 35.37 37.43
CA MET A 12 -43.01 34.03 38.02
C MET A 12 -43.82 33.09 37.09
N ALA A 13 -43.32 31.91 36.71
CA ALA A 13 -44.16 30.75 36.38
C ALA A 13 -43.28 29.48 36.30
N CYS A 14 -43.15 28.79 37.43
CA CYS A 14 -42.71 27.41 37.47
C CYS A 14 -43.86 26.48 37.05
N ALA A 15 -43.59 25.55 36.14
CA ALA A 15 -44.17 24.22 36.17
C ALA A 15 -43.09 23.24 35.68
N ALA A 16 -42.67 22.37 36.60
CA ALA A 16 -41.60 21.41 36.42
C ALA A 16 -42.15 20.06 35.95
N ILE A 17 -41.47 19.37 35.01
CA ILE A 17 -41.36 17.90 34.98
C ILE A 17 -39.96 17.48 34.48
N LEU A 18 -39.25 16.84 35.41
CA LEU A 18 -38.11 15.92 35.42
C LEU A 18 -37.36 15.49 34.13
N ALA A 19 -36.04 15.68 34.23
CA ALA A 19 -34.93 14.71 34.12
C ALA A 19 -34.57 14.06 32.78
N ALA A 20 -33.37 14.40 32.30
CA ALA A 20 -32.32 13.41 32.05
C ALA A 20 -30.94 14.10 32.03
N CYS A 21 -30.06 13.74 32.96
CA CYS A 21 -28.63 13.92 32.78
C CYS A 21 -28.18 13.01 31.63
N GLY A 22 -27.57 13.58 30.60
CA GLY A 22 -26.95 12.84 29.51
C GLY A 22 -25.73 13.59 29.04
N GLY A 23 -24.57 13.23 29.59
CA GLY A 23 -23.28 13.59 29.01
C GLY A 23 -23.20 13.02 27.60
N GLY A 24 -23.16 13.90 26.61
CA GLY A 24 -22.99 13.58 25.20
C GLY A 24 -21.62 14.02 24.74
N SER A 25 -20.82 13.03 24.37
CA SER A 25 -19.45 13.09 23.91
C SER A 25 -19.20 14.18 22.86
N SER A 26 -18.11 14.93 23.04
CA SER A 26 -17.53 15.82 22.06
C SER A 26 -16.85 15.02 20.95
N ASP A 27 -17.61 14.57 19.95
CA ASP A 27 -17.06 14.24 18.64
C ASP A 27 -17.54 15.29 17.64
N SER A 28 -16.78 16.39 17.56
CA SER A 28 -16.86 17.33 16.44
C SER A 28 -15.52 17.33 15.71
N SER A 29 -15.26 16.31 14.89
CA SER A 29 -14.28 16.44 13.82
C SER A 29 -14.87 17.35 12.73
N THR A 30 -14.67 18.65 12.91
CA THR A 30 -14.94 19.65 11.87
C THR A 30 -13.84 19.52 10.81
N THR A 31 -14.01 18.62 9.84
CA THR A 31 -13.13 18.56 8.68
C THR A 31 -13.55 19.63 7.68
N THR A 32 -12.98 20.83 7.82
CA THR A 32 -12.99 21.83 6.75
C THR A 32 -12.48 21.17 5.46
N PRO A 33 -13.17 21.30 4.32
CA PRO A 33 -12.69 20.73 3.06
C PRO A 33 -11.25 21.19 2.79
N PRO A 34 -10.36 20.29 2.33
CA PRO A 34 -8.99 20.67 2.05
C PRO A 34 -8.98 21.83 1.03
N PRO A 35 -8.08 22.82 1.19
CA PRO A 35 -8.02 23.95 0.28
C PRO A 35 -7.79 23.47 -1.17
N PRO A 36 -8.33 24.18 -2.18
CA PRO A 36 -8.14 23.83 -3.58
C PRO A 36 -6.65 23.64 -3.92
N GLN A 37 -6.31 22.51 -4.53
CA GLN A 37 -4.92 22.15 -4.84
C GLN A 37 -4.53 22.64 -6.24
N PRO A 38 -3.36 23.28 -6.42
CA PRO A 38 -2.85 23.57 -7.75
C PRO A 38 -2.43 22.27 -8.46
N ALA A 39 -2.45 22.29 -9.80
CA ALA A 39 -1.78 21.24 -10.56
C ALA A 39 -0.27 21.31 -10.32
N TYR A 40 0.40 20.17 -10.43
CA TYR A 40 1.86 20.14 -10.49
C TYR A 40 2.35 20.97 -11.70
N ALA A 41 3.30 21.87 -11.46
CA ALA A 41 3.95 22.65 -12.51
C ALA A 41 5.44 22.75 -12.26
N GLN A 42 6.22 22.80 -13.34
CA GLN A 42 7.65 23.05 -13.32
C GLN A 42 8.01 24.11 -14.36
N THR A 43 8.87 25.06 -13.98
CA THR A 43 9.33 26.14 -14.86
C THR A 43 10.82 26.30 -14.73
N ASP A 44 11.56 26.14 -15.83
CA ASP A 44 12.98 26.46 -15.87
C ASP A 44 13.18 27.98 -15.85
N ILE A 45 13.93 28.47 -14.86
CA ILE A 45 14.38 29.86 -14.75
C ILE A 45 15.71 30.01 -15.49
N GLU A 46 16.60 29.03 -15.33
CA GLU A 46 17.92 28.97 -15.97
C GLU A 46 18.22 27.52 -16.36
N GLU A 47 18.61 27.29 -17.63
CA GLU A 47 18.80 25.92 -18.15
C GLU A 47 20.04 25.21 -17.56
N GLY A 48 21.00 25.97 -17.00
CA GLY A 48 22.28 25.46 -16.53
C GLY A 48 23.28 25.20 -17.65
N ASN A 49 24.57 25.20 -17.32
CA ASN A 49 25.67 25.06 -18.29
C ASN A 49 26.37 23.70 -18.25
N GLY A 50 25.94 22.80 -17.36
CA GLY A 50 26.48 21.45 -17.25
C GLY A 50 26.28 20.62 -18.53
N THR A 51 27.28 19.80 -18.87
CA THR A 51 27.25 18.93 -20.06
C THR A 51 26.36 17.69 -19.89
N ARG A 52 25.93 17.41 -18.66
CA ARG A 52 25.12 16.24 -18.29
C ARG A 52 23.80 16.69 -17.68
N VAL A 53 22.73 15.93 -17.97
CA VAL A 53 21.40 16.09 -17.36
C VAL A 53 21.20 15.11 -16.21
N ALA A 54 20.54 15.58 -15.15
CA ALA A 54 20.19 14.79 -13.99
C ALA A 54 19.20 13.67 -14.37
N SER A 55 19.56 12.44 -14.06
CA SER A 55 18.85 11.24 -14.48
C SER A 55 18.48 10.35 -13.29
N VAL A 56 17.53 9.43 -13.50
CA VAL A 56 17.20 8.40 -12.50
C VAL A 56 18.46 7.65 -12.11
N GLY A 57 18.71 7.51 -10.80
CA GLY A 57 19.93 6.90 -10.28
C GLY A 57 21.01 7.91 -9.88
N ASP A 58 20.93 9.19 -10.26
CA ASP A 58 21.95 10.16 -9.84
C ASP A 58 21.80 10.55 -8.38
N VAL A 59 22.93 10.81 -7.72
CA VAL A 59 22.98 11.58 -6.49
C VAL A 59 23.24 13.03 -6.88
N VAL A 60 22.24 13.88 -6.69
CA VAL A 60 22.35 15.32 -6.95
C VAL A 60 22.52 16.09 -5.66
N THR A 61 23.20 17.24 -5.73
CA THR A 61 23.18 18.23 -4.66
C THR A 61 22.43 19.48 -5.11
N VAL A 62 21.60 20.03 -4.23
CA VAL A 62 20.74 21.17 -4.53
C VAL A 62 20.80 22.24 -3.45
N GLU A 63 20.67 23.49 -3.91
CA GLU A 63 20.20 24.60 -3.11
C GLU A 63 18.70 24.80 -3.36
N TYR A 64 17.96 25.20 -2.34
CA TYR A 64 16.54 25.45 -2.44
C TYR A 64 16.02 26.45 -1.41
N THR A 65 14.86 27.01 -1.73
CA THR A 65 14.00 27.71 -0.80
C THR A 65 12.56 27.26 -1.02
N GLY A 66 11.79 27.10 0.06
CA GLY A 66 10.40 26.64 0.04
C GLY A 66 9.44 27.69 0.60
N TRP A 67 8.30 27.86 -0.07
CA TRP A 67 7.22 28.77 0.30
C TRP A 67 5.87 28.05 0.31
N LEU A 68 4.93 28.55 1.11
CA LEU A 68 3.55 28.11 0.98
C LEU A 68 2.99 28.65 -0.34
N TYR A 69 2.15 27.86 -0.99
CA TYR A 69 1.48 28.29 -2.22
C TYR A 69 0.44 29.38 -1.91
N ASP A 70 0.51 30.49 -2.64
CA ASP A 70 -0.47 31.58 -2.58
C ASP A 70 -1.05 31.83 -3.98
N ALA A 71 -2.33 31.49 -4.19
CA ALA A 71 -2.98 31.65 -5.48
C ALA A 71 -3.09 33.13 -5.92
N ALA A 72 -3.15 34.07 -4.97
CA ALA A 72 -3.31 35.50 -5.24
C ALA A 72 -1.97 36.19 -5.56
N ALA A 73 -0.86 35.65 -5.07
CA ALA A 73 0.47 36.16 -5.40
C ALA A 73 0.82 35.94 -6.88
N GLN A 74 1.58 36.88 -7.47
CA GLN A 74 2.01 36.80 -8.87
C GLN A 74 2.99 35.63 -9.08
N ASP A 75 3.94 35.46 -8.18
CA ASP A 75 4.95 34.39 -8.18
C ASP A 75 4.48 33.10 -7.48
N LYS A 76 3.23 33.10 -7.01
CA LYS A 76 2.56 32.01 -6.30
C LYS A 76 3.15 31.66 -4.93
N LYS A 77 3.94 32.55 -4.33
CA LYS A 77 4.59 32.32 -3.03
C LYS A 77 3.96 33.15 -1.92
N SER A 78 3.94 32.58 -0.72
CA SER A 78 3.72 33.35 0.50
C SER A 78 4.82 34.38 0.74
N ALA A 79 4.51 35.44 1.49
CA ALA A 79 5.47 36.52 1.79
C ALA A 79 6.74 36.06 2.54
N LYS A 80 6.69 34.92 3.24
CA LYS A 80 7.83 34.32 3.93
C LYS A 80 8.05 32.89 3.45
N SER A 81 9.32 32.52 3.28
CA SER A 81 9.72 31.13 3.10
C SER A 81 9.60 30.39 4.42
N PHE A 82 9.19 29.11 4.36
CA PHE A 82 9.15 28.26 5.55
C PHE A 82 10.47 27.49 5.75
N GLU A 83 11.29 27.33 4.70
CA GLU A 83 12.57 26.63 4.76
C GLU A 83 13.51 27.11 3.64
N THR A 84 14.81 27.14 3.91
CA THR A 84 15.86 27.36 2.89
C THR A 84 17.17 26.72 3.36
N ASN A 85 17.98 26.27 2.41
CA ASN A 85 19.39 25.95 2.65
C ASN A 85 20.34 26.85 1.84
N LYS A 86 19.83 27.89 1.16
CA LYS A 86 20.64 28.80 0.34
C LYS A 86 21.68 29.50 1.22
N GLY A 87 22.96 29.42 0.83
CA GLY A 87 24.07 29.94 1.64
C GLY A 87 24.46 29.07 2.84
N GLY A 88 23.84 27.88 3.00
CA GLY A 88 24.19 26.86 3.98
C GLY A 88 24.73 25.59 3.32
N THR A 89 24.53 24.44 3.96
CA THR A 89 24.96 23.13 3.42
C THR A 89 23.98 22.66 2.32
N PRO A 90 24.49 22.36 1.10
CA PRO A 90 23.68 21.77 0.04
C PRO A 90 23.01 20.46 0.47
N ALA A 91 21.77 20.24 0.01
CA ALA A 91 21.06 19.00 0.26
C ALA A 91 21.43 17.97 -0.81
N ALA A 92 21.90 16.80 -0.39
CA ALA A 92 22.16 15.67 -1.29
C ALA A 92 20.95 14.74 -1.34
N MET A 93 20.61 14.24 -2.54
CA MET A 93 19.51 13.30 -2.72
C MET A 93 19.69 12.44 -3.96
N SER A 94 19.13 11.23 -3.92
CA SER A 94 19.08 10.32 -5.07
C SER A 94 17.80 10.53 -5.88
N LEU A 95 17.91 10.61 -7.21
CA LEU A 95 16.80 10.89 -8.13
C LEU A 95 16.14 9.63 -8.69
N GLY A 96 14.82 9.70 -8.87
CA GLY A 96 13.99 8.68 -9.50
C GLY A 96 13.68 7.47 -8.62
N PHE A 97 13.75 7.63 -7.30
CA PHE A 97 13.50 6.57 -6.33
C PHE A 97 12.21 6.77 -5.51
N GLY A 98 11.55 7.94 -5.62
CA GLY A 98 10.39 8.30 -4.77
C GLY A 98 10.76 8.51 -3.30
N THR A 99 12.04 8.76 -3.01
CA THR A 99 12.64 8.68 -1.68
C THR A 99 12.98 10.02 -1.05
N THR A 100 12.82 11.10 -1.81
CA THR A 100 12.92 12.45 -1.29
C THR A 100 11.84 12.67 -0.25
N ARG A 101 12.10 13.59 0.69
CA ARG A 101 11.07 14.09 1.61
C ARG A 101 9.81 14.56 0.85
N LEU A 102 9.93 14.88 -0.44
CA LEU A 102 8.86 15.32 -1.33
C LEU A 102 8.95 14.63 -2.69
N VAL A 103 7.98 13.76 -3.02
CA VAL A 103 7.91 13.05 -4.32
C VAL A 103 7.97 14.04 -5.50
N GLY A 104 7.49 15.26 -5.33
CA GLY A 104 7.58 16.33 -6.32
C GLY A 104 9.00 16.77 -6.67
N TRP A 105 9.95 16.68 -5.74
CA TRP A 105 11.37 16.95 -6.03
C TRP A 105 11.99 15.87 -6.91
N ASP A 106 11.64 14.61 -6.64
CA ASP A 106 12.12 13.46 -7.39
C ASP A 106 11.76 13.58 -8.88
N LYS A 107 10.54 14.05 -9.16
CA LYS A 107 10.09 14.37 -10.51
C LYS A 107 10.69 15.67 -11.04
N GLY A 108 10.69 16.73 -10.23
CA GLY A 108 11.01 18.08 -10.67
C GLY A 108 12.48 18.33 -10.98
N LEU A 109 13.42 17.56 -10.42
CA LEU A 109 14.85 17.73 -10.68
C LEU A 109 15.37 16.93 -11.88
N LEU A 110 14.59 15.98 -12.40
CA LEU A 110 14.97 15.21 -13.59
C LEU A 110 15.13 16.14 -14.81
N GLY A 111 16.17 15.88 -15.59
CA GLY A 111 16.49 16.65 -16.80
C GLY A 111 17.24 17.96 -16.57
N MET A 112 17.40 18.43 -15.33
CA MET A 112 18.17 19.65 -15.04
C MET A 112 19.67 19.45 -15.32
N LYS A 113 20.36 20.51 -15.74
CA LYS A 113 21.82 20.56 -15.83
C LYS A 113 22.40 21.28 -14.62
N VAL A 114 23.66 20.98 -14.30
CA VAL A 114 24.40 21.72 -13.26
C VAL A 114 24.39 23.22 -13.56
N GLY A 115 24.13 24.02 -12.53
CA GLY A 115 23.94 25.46 -12.59
C GLY A 115 22.50 25.89 -12.86
N GLY A 116 21.63 25.00 -13.34
CA GLY A 116 20.25 25.32 -13.69
C GLY A 116 19.38 25.64 -12.47
N GLU A 117 18.41 26.51 -12.67
CA GLU A 117 17.43 26.96 -11.68
C GLU A 117 16.01 26.66 -12.15
N ARG A 118 15.18 26.13 -11.25
CA ARG A 118 13.82 25.69 -11.57
C ARG A 118 12.86 26.01 -10.43
N THR A 119 11.66 26.46 -10.79
CA THR A 119 10.52 26.58 -9.88
C THR A 119 9.64 25.35 -9.99
N LEU A 120 9.23 24.78 -8.86
CA LEU A 120 8.28 23.68 -8.75
C LEU A 120 7.06 24.14 -7.95
N ILE A 121 5.87 24.00 -8.51
CA ILE A 121 4.59 24.11 -7.80
C ILE A 121 4.12 22.70 -7.50
N LEU A 122 4.01 22.36 -6.21
CA LEU A 122 3.70 21.01 -5.75
C LEU A 122 2.35 21.00 -5.02
N PRO A 123 1.35 20.25 -5.50
CA PRO A 123 0.17 19.95 -4.67
C PRO A 123 0.60 19.20 -3.40
N ALA A 124 -0.24 19.25 -2.37
CA ALA A 124 0.05 18.61 -1.09
C ALA A 124 0.41 17.12 -1.24
N SER A 125 -0.25 16.40 -2.17
CA SER A 125 0.02 14.97 -2.45
C SER A 125 1.41 14.69 -3.04
N MET A 126 2.08 15.68 -3.61
CA MET A 126 3.48 15.59 -4.08
C MET A 126 4.47 16.28 -3.12
N ALA A 127 3.96 16.84 -2.03
CA ALA A 127 4.72 17.50 -0.97
C ALA A 127 4.49 16.80 0.38
N PHE A 128 3.86 17.48 1.34
CA PHE A 128 3.75 17.03 2.73
C PHE A 128 2.43 16.34 3.09
N GLY A 129 1.49 16.24 2.16
CA GLY A 129 0.21 15.54 2.31
C GLY A 129 -0.61 16.01 3.51
N GLU A 130 -1.41 15.08 4.04
CA GLU A 130 -2.28 15.31 5.21
C GLU A 130 -1.51 15.58 6.50
N ALA A 131 -0.24 15.15 6.59
CA ALA A 131 0.57 15.34 7.79
C ALA A 131 1.13 16.76 7.91
N GLY A 132 1.40 17.43 6.78
CA GLY A 132 2.13 18.70 6.77
C GLY A 132 3.60 18.52 7.19
N PHE A 133 4.24 19.61 7.62
CA PHE A 133 5.63 19.61 8.05
C PHE A 133 5.82 20.36 9.36
N VAL A 134 6.33 19.65 10.37
CA VAL A 134 6.71 20.19 11.67
C VAL A 134 8.22 20.00 11.85
N LYS A 135 8.90 21.04 12.33
CA LYS A 135 10.33 21.00 12.66
C LYS A 135 10.54 21.74 13.98
N ASP A 136 11.28 21.12 14.91
CA ASP A 136 11.57 21.69 16.22
C ASP A 136 10.31 22.14 17.00
N GLY A 137 9.22 21.38 16.85
CA GLY A 137 7.91 21.67 17.47
C GLY A 137 7.09 22.76 16.78
N ALA A 138 7.61 23.41 15.74
CA ALA A 138 6.90 24.43 14.97
C ALA A 138 6.32 23.85 13.67
N THR A 139 5.03 24.09 13.42
CA THR A 139 4.39 23.78 12.15
C THR A 139 4.86 24.77 11.09
N LEU A 140 5.69 24.30 10.17
CA LEU A 140 6.24 25.09 9.07
C LEU A 140 5.36 24.99 7.81
N VAL A 141 4.73 23.83 7.59
CA VAL A 141 3.72 23.63 6.54
C VAL A 141 2.50 22.97 7.14
N PRO A 142 1.31 23.59 7.10
CA PRO A 142 0.09 22.95 7.59
C PRO A 142 -0.28 21.70 6.76
N ALA A 143 -1.11 20.84 7.35
CA ALA A 143 -1.73 19.71 6.67
C ALA A 143 -2.38 20.14 5.34
N ASN A 144 -2.31 19.28 4.32
CA ASN A 144 -2.95 19.46 3.01
C ASN A 144 -2.57 20.78 2.29
N THR A 145 -1.40 21.33 2.58
CA THR A 145 -0.94 22.59 2.00
C THR A 145 -0.01 22.36 0.82
N ALA A 146 -0.35 23.00 -0.31
CA ALA A 146 0.52 23.06 -1.48
C ALA A 146 1.70 24.01 -1.25
N VAL A 147 2.82 23.75 -1.91
CA VAL A 147 4.06 24.49 -1.72
C VAL A 147 4.72 24.85 -3.05
N VAL A 148 5.52 25.90 -3.02
CA VAL A 148 6.39 26.31 -4.14
C VAL A 148 7.83 26.16 -3.70
N TYR A 149 8.66 25.56 -4.56
CA TYR A 149 10.10 25.48 -4.37
C TYR A 149 10.84 26.15 -5.52
N GLU A 150 11.85 26.94 -5.19
CA GLU A 150 12.90 27.30 -6.14
C GLU A 150 14.12 26.46 -5.83
N MET A 151 14.68 25.83 -6.85
CA MET A 151 15.77 24.87 -6.72
C MET A 151 16.89 25.21 -7.69
N LYS A 152 18.12 25.14 -7.21
CA LYS A 152 19.33 25.22 -8.03
C LYS A 152 20.08 23.90 -7.97
N LEU A 153 20.38 23.33 -9.13
CA LEU A 153 21.16 22.09 -9.22
C LEU A 153 22.66 22.41 -9.16
N LEU A 154 23.34 21.93 -8.13
CA LEU A 154 24.75 22.25 -7.88
C LEU A 154 25.71 21.18 -8.38
N SER A 155 25.35 19.91 -8.26
CA SER A 155 26.16 18.82 -8.79
C SER A 155 25.31 17.61 -9.18
N ILE A 156 25.84 16.80 -10.10
CA ILE A 156 25.31 15.50 -10.45
C ILE A 156 26.43 14.47 -10.30
N ASN A 157 26.32 13.62 -9.28
CA ASN A 157 27.23 12.50 -9.07
C ASN A 157 26.52 11.22 -9.50
N ALA A 158 27.06 10.52 -10.51
CA ALA A 158 26.55 9.21 -10.86
C ALA A 158 26.73 8.23 -9.68
N LEU A 159 25.79 7.30 -9.51
CA LEU A 159 26.04 6.17 -8.62
C LEU A 159 27.27 5.41 -9.12
N ILE A 160 28.21 5.18 -8.20
CA ILE A 160 29.36 4.31 -8.40
C ILE A 160 29.13 3.09 -7.49
N PRO A 161 29.08 1.86 -8.06
CA PRO A 161 29.22 1.55 -9.48
C PRO A 161 27.99 1.96 -10.32
N PRO A 162 28.17 2.19 -11.64
CA PRO A 162 27.07 2.41 -12.57
C PRO A 162 25.99 1.35 -12.43
N GLN A 163 24.73 1.77 -12.47
CA GLN A 163 23.61 0.84 -12.34
C GLN A 163 23.35 0.11 -13.67
N PRO A 164 23.04 -1.20 -13.65
CA PRO A 164 22.65 -1.92 -14.85
C PRO A 164 21.30 -1.43 -15.37
N VAL A 165 21.09 -1.54 -16.68
CA VAL A 165 19.77 -1.31 -17.26
C VAL A 165 18.83 -2.44 -16.83
N PHE A 166 17.58 -2.10 -16.53
CA PHE A 166 16.55 -3.10 -16.25
C PHE A 166 16.38 -4.05 -17.44
N THR A 167 16.54 -5.35 -17.21
CA THR A 167 16.28 -6.37 -18.25
C THR A 167 15.41 -7.49 -17.72
N LYS A 168 14.66 -8.10 -18.63
CA LYS A 168 13.89 -9.31 -18.40
C LYS A 168 14.21 -10.32 -19.49
N THR A 169 14.65 -11.51 -19.09
CA THR A 169 15.06 -12.57 -20.01
C THR A 169 14.33 -13.84 -19.66
N ASP A 170 13.48 -14.33 -20.57
CA ASP A 170 12.86 -15.64 -20.42
C ASP A 170 13.92 -16.73 -20.60
N THR A 171 14.18 -17.49 -19.55
CA THR A 171 15.04 -18.67 -19.60
C THR A 171 14.24 -19.91 -19.99
N VAL A 172 12.94 -19.93 -19.67
CA VAL A 172 11.96 -20.89 -20.17
C VAL A 172 10.67 -20.14 -20.46
N VAL A 173 10.19 -20.16 -21.70
CA VAL A 173 8.90 -19.57 -22.06
C VAL A 173 7.79 -20.53 -21.64
N GLY A 174 6.87 -20.05 -20.79
CA GLY A 174 5.71 -20.82 -20.34
C GLY A 174 4.67 -21.02 -21.44
N THR A 175 3.68 -21.88 -21.19
CA THR A 175 2.65 -22.27 -22.18
C THR A 175 1.25 -21.74 -21.87
N GLY A 176 1.00 -21.21 -20.66
CA GLY A 176 -0.31 -20.70 -20.25
C GLY A 176 -0.51 -19.20 -20.47
N THR A 177 -1.58 -18.67 -19.85
CA THR A 177 -1.95 -17.25 -19.88
C THR A 177 -0.78 -16.35 -19.47
N GLU A 178 -0.71 -15.16 -20.07
CA GLU A 178 0.26 -14.14 -19.70
C GLU A 178 -0.14 -13.42 -18.40
N ALA A 179 0.84 -13.16 -17.56
CA ALA A 179 0.68 -12.30 -16.38
C ALA A 179 0.37 -10.87 -16.83
N ALA A 180 -0.75 -10.33 -16.36
CA ALA A 180 -1.23 -8.99 -16.66
C ALA A 180 -1.51 -8.22 -15.36
N ALA A 181 -1.69 -6.90 -15.48
CA ALA A 181 -2.01 -6.05 -14.35
C ALA A 181 -3.23 -6.56 -13.58
N ASN A 182 -3.19 -6.42 -12.25
CA ASN A 182 -4.19 -6.92 -11.31
C ASN A 182 -4.35 -8.46 -11.27
N HIS A 183 -3.52 -9.24 -11.96
CA HIS A 183 -3.47 -10.67 -11.66
C HIS A 183 -2.90 -10.88 -10.26
N LEU A 184 -3.53 -11.76 -9.49
CA LEU A 184 -2.85 -12.41 -8.39
C LEU A 184 -1.90 -13.45 -8.98
N VAL A 185 -0.61 -13.22 -8.83
CA VAL A 185 0.45 -14.08 -9.35
C VAL A 185 1.08 -14.87 -8.22
N GLY A 186 1.29 -16.17 -8.41
CA GLY A 186 2.11 -16.99 -7.54
C GLY A 186 3.45 -17.27 -8.19
N ILE A 187 4.55 -17.07 -7.45
CA ILE A 187 5.91 -17.26 -7.96
C ILE A 187 6.78 -18.08 -6.99
N HIS A 188 7.69 -18.86 -7.56
CA HIS A 188 8.96 -19.17 -6.89
C HIS A 188 10.04 -18.22 -7.37
N TYR A 189 10.97 -17.87 -6.47
CA TYR A 189 12.04 -16.94 -6.79
C TYR A 189 13.29 -17.19 -5.95
N THR A 190 14.42 -16.72 -6.47
CA THR A 190 15.69 -16.58 -5.74
C THR A 190 16.31 -15.23 -6.09
N GLY A 191 16.72 -14.46 -5.06
CA GLY A 191 17.32 -13.14 -5.19
C GLY A 191 18.83 -13.17 -4.94
N TYR A 192 19.59 -12.50 -5.81
CA TYR A 192 21.04 -12.36 -5.75
C TYR A 192 21.46 -10.90 -5.82
N LEU A 193 22.53 -10.54 -5.13
CA LEU A 193 23.20 -9.26 -5.37
C LEU A 193 23.77 -9.24 -6.79
N TYR A 194 23.70 -8.12 -7.48
CA TYR A 194 24.32 -7.98 -8.79
C TYR A 194 25.86 -7.99 -8.69
N ASP A 195 26.51 -8.74 -9.57
CA ASP A 195 27.96 -8.81 -9.66
C ASP A 195 28.39 -8.81 -11.13
N ASP A 196 28.86 -7.65 -11.62
CA ASP A 196 29.24 -7.48 -13.02
C ASP A 196 30.47 -8.32 -13.43
N THR A 197 31.27 -8.76 -12.45
CA THR A 197 32.46 -9.58 -12.70
C THR A 197 32.13 -11.01 -13.08
N LYS A 198 30.91 -11.47 -12.81
CA LYS A 198 30.44 -12.82 -13.12
C LYS A 198 29.67 -12.87 -14.43
N SER A 199 29.77 -14.00 -15.13
CA SER A 199 29.11 -14.21 -16.42
C SER A 199 27.58 -14.24 -16.32
N ASP A 200 27.03 -14.80 -15.24
CA ASP A 200 25.60 -14.85 -14.95
C ASP A 200 25.08 -13.64 -14.16
N LYS A 201 26.00 -12.72 -13.81
CA LYS A 201 25.76 -11.49 -13.06
C LYS A 201 25.27 -11.69 -11.62
N LYS A 202 25.38 -12.91 -11.06
CA LYS A 202 24.86 -13.26 -9.72
C LYS A 202 25.95 -13.33 -8.65
N GLY A 203 25.93 -12.38 -7.73
CA GLY A 203 26.73 -12.35 -6.50
C GLY A 203 26.17 -13.27 -5.42
N ALA A 204 26.22 -12.82 -4.16
CA ALA A 204 25.68 -13.55 -3.03
C ALA A 204 24.15 -13.66 -3.13
N GLN A 205 23.61 -14.85 -2.83
CA GLN A 205 22.17 -15.03 -2.65
C GLN A 205 21.76 -14.38 -1.32
N PHE A 206 20.67 -13.60 -1.33
CA PHE A 206 20.17 -12.94 -0.12
C PHE A 206 18.75 -13.40 0.27
N GLU A 207 18.00 -14.02 -0.64
CA GLU A 207 16.69 -14.60 -0.31
C GLU A 207 16.24 -15.69 -1.31
N THR A 208 15.31 -16.54 -0.90
CA THR A 208 14.61 -17.49 -1.79
C THR A 208 13.28 -17.96 -1.21
N SER A 209 12.29 -18.20 -2.07
CA SER A 209 11.03 -18.87 -1.69
C SER A 209 11.05 -20.37 -1.98
N ARG A 210 12.12 -20.91 -2.56
CA ARG A 210 12.18 -22.33 -2.99
C ARG A 210 12.17 -23.34 -1.84
N ASN A 211 12.37 -22.87 -0.60
CA ASN A 211 12.31 -23.70 0.60
C ASN A 211 10.90 -23.76 1.23
N GLY A 212 9.89 -23.16 0.60
CA GLY A 212 8.52 -23.10 1.11
C GLY A 212 7.47 -23.09 -0.01
N SER A 213 6.26 -22.64 0.30
CA SER A 213 5.19 -22.46 -0.69
C SER A 213 5.50 -21.30 -1.65
N PRO A 214 4.98 -21.31 -2.88
CA PRO A 214 5.06 -20.18 -3.78
C PRO A 214 4.54 -18.89 -3.13
N PHE A 215 5.24 -17.80 -3.37
CA PHE A 215 4.85 -16.49 -2.88
C PHE A 215 3.81 -15.85 -3.79
N ALA A 216 2.70 -15.37 -3.22
CA ALA A 216 1.62 -14.75 -3.98
C ALA A 216 1.48 -13.25 -3.71
N PHE A 217 1.22 -12.46 -4.75
CA PHE A 217 0.93 -11.03 -4.65
C PHE A 217 0.14 -10.51 -5.86
N LEU A 218 -0.47 -9.33 -5.73
CA LEU A 218 -1.15 -8.65 -6.85
C LEU A 218 -0.12 -7.90 -7.69
N LEU A 219 -0.14 -8.17 -9.01
CA LEU A 219 0.77 -7.58 -9.97
C LEU A 219 0.32 -6.19 -10.42
N ASP A 220 1.27 -5.26 -10.57
CA ASP A 220 1.08 -3.91 -11.11
C ASP A 220 0.16 -3.02 -10.25
N VAL A 221 0.26 -3.20 -8.92
CA VAL A 221 -0.43 -2.37 -7.93
C VAL A 221 0.55 -1.77 -6.90
N ASN A 222 1.86 -1.80 -7.20
CA ASN A 222 2.94 -1.36 -6.32
C ASN A 222 2.96 -2.07 -4.96
N SER A 223 2.54 -3.34 -4.92
CA SER A 223 2.53 -4.12 -3.68
C SER A 223 3.93 -4.66 -3.32
N ARG A 224 4.86 -4.67 -4.28
CA ARG A 224 6.26 -5.13 -4.16
C ARG A 224 7.19 -4.12 -4.82
N ILE A 225 8.48 -4.48 -4.92
CA ILE A 225 9.45 -3.65 -5.65
C ILE A 225 9.00 -3.46 -7.10
N VAL A 226 9.20 -2.25 -7.64
CA VAL A 226 8.73 -1.86 -8.99
C VAL A 226 9.27 -2.79 -10.08
N GLY A 227 10.47 -3.33 -9.88
CA GLY A 227 11.10 -4.28 -10.80
C GLY A 227 10.36 -5.62 -10.91
N TRP A 228 9.66 -6.05 -9.86
CA TRP A 228 8.80 -7.24 -9.91
C TRP A 228 7.54 -6.96 -10.73
N ASP A 229 6.87 -5.84 -10.46
CA ASP A 229 5.67 -5.44 -11.22
C ASP A 229 5.98 -5.35 -12.72
N LYS A 230 7.04 -4.62 -13.10
CA LYS A 230 7.42 -4.49 -14.52
C LYS A 230 8.04 -5.75 -15.13
N GLY A 231 8.71 -6.57 -14.32
CA GLY A 231 9.44 -7.75 -14.78
C GLY A 231 8.55 -8.95 -15.05
N ILE A 232 7.52 -9.14 -14.24
CA ILE A 232 6.61 -10.28 -14.34
C ILE A 232 5.54 -10.06 -15.41
N LEU A 233 5.16 -8.81 -15.71
CA LEU A 233 4.23 -8.51 -16.82
C LEU A 233 4.65 -9.18 -18.14
N GLY A 234 3.70 -9.88 -18.75
CA GLY A 234 3.85 -10.66 -19.99
C GLY A 234 4.55 -12.02 -19.81
N MET A 235 4.87 -12.44 -18.58
CA MET A 235 5.39 -13.78 -18.34
C MET A 235 4.26 -14.82 -18.45
N LYS A 236 4.48 -15.91 -19.18
CA LYS A 236 3.49 -17.00 -19.33
C LYS A 236 3.56 -17.97 -18.16
N LEU A 237 2.40 -18.48 -17.73
CA LEU A 237 2.30 -19.49 -16.66
C LEU A 237 3.21 -20.69 -16.94
N GLY A 238 3.93 -21.14 -15.91
CA GLY A 238 4.95 -22.19 -15.99
C GLY A 238 6.31 -21.73 -16.51
N GLY A 239 6.42 -20.47 -16.95
CA GLY A 239 7.67 -19.90 -17.45
C GLY A 239 8.70 -19.66 -16.34
N LYS A 240 9.96 -19.48 -16.75
CA LYS A 240 11.07 -19.04 -15.92
C LYS A 240 11.72 -17.82 -16.54
N ARG A 241 12.05 -16.83 -15.70
CA ARG A 241 12.54 -15.53 -16.13
C ARG A 241 13.62 -15.03 -15.19
N THR A 242 14.68 -14.47 -15.75
CA THR A 242 15.69 -13.71 -15.01
C THR A 242 15.39 -12.23 -15.16
N LEU A 243 15.35 -11.51 -14.03
CA LEU A 243 15.24 -10.06 -13.98
C LEU A 243 16.55 -9.49 -13.47
N LEU A 244 17.14 -8.56 -14.22
CA LEU A 244 18.20 -7.68 -13.72
C LEU A 244 17.57 -6.35 -13.34
N ILE A 245 17.59 -6.02 -12.06
CA ILE A 245 16.83 -4.90 -11.50
C ILE A 245 17.80 -3.87 -10.93
N PRO A 246 17.91 -2.65 -11.50
CA PRO A 246 18.70 -1.59 -10.88
C PRO A 246 18.15 -1.26 -9.49
N ALA A 247 18.98 -0.68 -8.62
CA ALA A 247 18.57 -0.30 -7.28
C ALA A 247 17.30 0.58 -7.26
N SER A 248 17.08 1.39 -8.31
CA SER A 248 15.89 2.26 -8.46
C SER A 248 14.57 1.55 -8.63
N MET A 249 14.62 0.28 -9.01
CA MET A 249 13.44 -0.57 -9.17
C MET A 249 13.42 -1.69 -8.12
N ALA A 250 14.37 -1.68 -7.18
CA ALA A 250 14.53 -2.65 -6.11
C ALA A 250 14.51 -1.95 -4.74
N TYR A 251 15.61 -2.02 -3.99
CA TYR A 251 15.70 -1.58 -2.60
C TYR A 251 16.31 -0.18 -2.41
N THR A 252 16.58 0.53 -3.50
CA THR A 252 16.95 1.95 -3.52
C THR A 252 18.20 2.28 -2.69
N PHE A 253 18.34 3.53 -2.24
CA PHE A 253 19.36 3.97 -1.30
C PHE A 253 19.19 3.38 0.12
N ARG A 254 18.03 2.81 0.45
CA ARG A 254 17.78 2.25 1.78
C ARG A 254 18.47 0.90 1.97
N GLY A 255 18.57 0.12 0.90
CA GLY A 255 18.91 -1.29 1.02
C GLY A 255 17.77 -2.09 1.61
N HIS A 256 18.06 -3.32 1.99
CA HIS A 256 17.12 -4.26 2.59
C HIS A 256 17.79 -4.98 3.74
N ASN A 257 17.11 -4.98 4.90
CA ASN A 257 17.57 -5.69 6.08
C ASN A 257 16.55 -6.77 6.44
N ASP A 258 17.04 -7.83 7.09
CA ASP A 258 16.16 -8.82 7.71
C ASP A 258 15.49 -8.26 8.98
N ALA A 259 14.64 -9.08 9.62
CA ALA A 259 13.92 -8.70 10.83
C ALA A 259 14.85 -8.46 12.05
N GLN A 260 16.09 -8.93 11.98
CA GLN A 260 17.12 -8.76 13.01
C GLN A 260 18.01 -7.53 12.72
N GLY A 261 17.79 -6.85 11.60
CA GLY A 261 18.55 -5.68 11.19
C GLY A 261 19.83 -5.98 10.42
N ASN A 262 20.11 -7.25 10.08
CA ASN A 262 21.25 -7.58 9.24
C ASN A 262 20.99 -7.14 7.80
N VAL A 263 22.01 -6.59 7.16
CA VAL A 263 21.92 -6.10 5.78
C VAL A 263 21.90 -7.28 4.81
N LEU A 264 20.77 -7.52 4.17
CA LEU A 264 20.60 -8.51 3.10
C LEU A 264 20.99 -7.92 1.74
N VAL A 265 20.57 -6.69 1.49
CA VAL A 265 20.92 -5.93 0.28
C VAL A 265 21.46 -4.58 0.70
N PRO A 266 22.73 -4.27 0.42
CA PRO A 266 23.28 -2.96 0.74
C PRO A 266 22.55 -1.82 0.00
N PRO A 267 22.56 -0.60 0.54
CA PRO A 267 22.17 0.61 -0.19
C PRO A 267 22.70 0.65 -1.63
N HIS A 268 21.89 1.16 -2.56
CA HIS A 268 22.27 1.37 -3.97
C HIS A 268 22.69 0.11 -4.74
N THR A 269 22.32 -1.06 -4.25
CA THR A 269 22.68 -2.33 -4.87
C THR A 269 21.61 -2.79 -5.86
N ALA A 270 22.03 -3.02 -7.10
CA ALA A 270 21.22 -3.72 -8.08
C ALA A 270 21.10 -5.21 -7.71
N VAL A 271 20.03 -5.85 -8.14
CA VAL A 271 19.74 -7.24 -7.80
C VAL A 271 19.35 -8.04 -9.03
N VAL A 272 19.63 -9.33 -8.99
CA VAL A 272 19.21 -10.32 -9.99
C VAL A 272 18.18 -11.23 -9.35
N TYR A 273 17.01 -11.37 -9.96
CA TYR A 273 16.02 -12.37 -9.56
C TYR A 273 15.87 -13.44 -10.62
N GLU A 274 15.92 -14.69 -10.19
CA GLU A 274 15.37 -15.80 -10.96
C GLU A 274 13.96 -16.08 -10.48
N MET A 275 13.02 -16.12 -11.41
CA MET A 275 11.60 -16.26 -11.13
C MET A 275 11.00 -17.41 -11.91
N GLU A 276 9.99 -18.03 -11.32
CA GLU A 276 9.17 -19.08 -11.90
C GLU A 276 7.72 -18.76 -11.60
N LEU A 277 6.91 -18.59 -12.65
CA LEU A 277 5.51 -18.24 -12.50
C LEU A 277 4.67 -19.51 -12.31
N THR A 278 4.19 -19.74 -11.10
CA THR A 278 3.54 -21.00 -10.71
C THR A 278 2.01 -20.93 -10.74
N SER A 279 1.43 -19.74 -10.58
CA SER A 279 -0.02 -19.56 -10.69
C SER A 279 -0.38 -18.16 -11.18
N LEU A 280 -1.54 -18.08 -11.87
CA LEU A 280 -2.17 -16.85 -12.30
C LEU A 280 -3.65 -16.95 -11.99
N VAL A 281 -4.15 -16.00 -11.21
CA VAL A 281 -5.58 -15.81 -11.01
C VAL A 281 -5.89 -14.38 -11.43
N THR A 282 -6.72 -14.23 -12.46
CA THR A 282 -7.31 -12.92 -12.75
C THR A 282 -8.20 -12.57 -11.58
N THR A 283 -7.77 -11.59 -10.80
CA THR A 283 -8.64 -10.98 -9.80
C THR A 283 -9.83 -10.40 -10.55
N PRO A 284 -11.07 -10.79 -10.20
CA PRO A 284 -12.22 -10.08 -10.72
C PRO A 284 -12.00 -8.59 -10.41
N ALA A 285 -12.12 -7.72 -11.41
CA ALA A 285 -12.15 -6.27 -11.15
C ALA A 285 -13.07 -6.05 -9.95
N ALA A 286 -12.63 -5.24 -8.97
CA ALA A 286 -13.33 -5.02 -7.70
C ALA A 286 -14.84 -5.05 -7.96
N GLN A 287 -15.51 -6.12 -7.52
CA GLN A 287 -16.90 -6.33 -7.90
C GLN A 287 -17.70 -5.16 -7.34
N THR A 288 -18.17 -4.29 -8.23
CA THR A 288 -18.96 -3.11 -7.89
C THR A 288 -20.30 -3.52 -7.26
N VAL A 289 -20.73 -4.76 -7.51
CA VAL A 289 -21.91 -5.39 -6.93
C VAL A 289 -21.45 -6.45 -5.92
N GLN A 290 -21.75 -6.24 -4.64
CA GLN A 290 -21.48 -7.21 -3.58
C GLN A 290 -22.67 -8.18 -3.46
N PRO A 291 -22.43 -9.51 -3.35
CA PRO A 291 -23.51 -10.46 -3.11
C PRO A 291 -24.09 -10.25 -1.71
N ALA A 292 -25.36 -10.61 -1.52
CA ALA A 292 -25.93 -10.64 -0.18
C ALA A 292 -25.26 -11.73 0.68
N PHE A 293 -25.11 -11.46 1.98
CA PHE A 293 -24.68 -12.48 2.92
C PHE A 293 -25.69 -13.63 2.94
N THR A 294 -25.26 -14.82 2.50
CA THR A 294 -26.15 -15.96 2.28
C THR A 294 -25.63 -17.19 3.01
N LYS A 295 -26.54 -17.94 3.64
CA LYS A 295 -26.28 -19.22 4.31
C LYS A 295 -27.08 -20.30 3.59
N ILE A 296 -26.41 -21.29 3.02
CA ILE A 296 -27.04 -22.39 2.29
C ILE A 296 -26.68 -23.69 2.98
N ASP A 297 -27.65 -24.28 3.67
CA ASP A 297 -27.48 -25.60 4.29
C ASP A 297 -27.46 -26.68 3.21
N THR A 298 -26.34 -27.40 3.12
CA THR A 298 -26.14 -28.50 2.16
C THR A 298 -26.26 -29.86 2.83
N SER A 299 -26.12 -29.92 4.16
CA SER A 299 -26.41 -31.09 4.99
C SER A 299 -26.76 -30.65 6.41
N THR A 300 -27.80 -31.24 7.00
CA THR A 300 -28.28 -30.87 8.35
C THR A 300 -27.45 -31.46 9.50
N GLY A 301 -26.58 -32.44 9.22
CA GLY A 301 -25.82 -33.17 10.24
C GLY A 301 -26.68 -34.04 11.16
N SER A 302 -26.02 -34.70 12.12
CA SER A 302 -26.66 -35.63 13.08
C SER A 302 -26.55 -35.16 14.54
N GLY A 303 -25.75 -34.13 14.81
CA GLY A 303 -25.60 -33.60 16.17
C GLY A 303 -26.89 -33.00 16.72
N THR A 304 -27.07 -33.06 18.04
CA THR A 304 -28.23 -32.49 18.75
C THR A 304 -28.00 -31.05 19.19
N VAL A 305 -26.74 -30.67 19.41
CA VAL A 305 -26.33 -29.33 19.85
C VAL A 305 -26.06 -28.43 18.65
N ALA A 306 -26.63 -27.23 18.69
CA ALA A 306 -26.37 -26.18 17.70
C ALA A 306 -25.29 -25.22 18.20
N VAL A 307 -24.44 -24.77 17.28
CA VAL A 307 -23.41 -23.74 17.52
C VAL A 307 -24.05 -22.44 17.99
N GLN A 308 -23.50 -21.89 19.08
CA GLN A 308 -23.86 -20.58 19.64
C GLN A 308 -22.64 -19.65 19.70
N ALA A 309 -22.88 -18.38 20.01
CA ALA A 309 -21.79 -17.43 20.27
C ALA A 309 -20.93 -17.90 21.45
N LYS A 310 -19.61 -17.67 21.36
CA LYS A 310 -18.57 -18.12 22.31
C LYS A 310 -18.31 -19.63 22.37
N ASP A 311 -19.04 -20.45 21.62
CA ASP A 311 -18.70 -21.86 21.49
C ASP A 311 -17.35 -21.99 20.75
N LYS A 312 -16.53 -22.98 21.15
CA LYS A 312 -15.38 -23.42 20.36
C LYS A 312 -15.84 -24.45 19.34
N VAL A 313 -15.59 -24.19 18.07
CA VAL A 313 -16.07 -25.02 16.95
C VAL A 313 -14.86 -25.49 16.15
N THR A 314 -14.81 -26.80 15.86
CA THR A 314 -13.81 -27.38 14.96
C THR A 314 -14.46 -27.75 13.65
N VAL A 315 -13.88 -27.32 12.53
CA VAL A 315 -14.46 -27.47 11.19
C VAL A 315 -13.46 -27.98 10.16
N HIS A 316 -13.99 -28.66 9.14
CA HIS A 316 -13.37 -28.69 7.82
C HIS A 316 -13.95 -27.59 6.94
N TYR A 317 -13.13 -26.99 6.08
CA TYR A 317 -13.61 -25.99 5.14
C TYR A 317 -12.78 -25.90 3.86
N ASN A 318 -13.40 -25.35 2.81
CA ASN A 318 -12.75 -24.79 1.63
C ASN A 318 -13.17 -23.33 1.46
N GLY A 319 -12.23 -22.45 1.12
CA GLY A 319 -12.45 -21.02 0.88
C GLY A 319 -12.12 -20.63 -0.57
N TYR A 320 -13.04 -19.91 -1.22
CA TYR A 320 -12.95 -19.49 -2.62
C TYR A 320 -13.25 -18.00 -2.78
N LEU A 321 -12.60 -17.35 -3.75
CA LEU A 321 -13.06 -16.04 -4.22
C LEU A 321 -14.42 -16.19 -4.87
N TYR A 322 -15.36 -15.27 -4.61
CA TYR A 322 -16.64 -15.25 -5.30
C TYR A 322 -16.47 -14.74 -6.74
N ASN A 323 -17.05 -15.45 -7.71
CA ASN A 323 -17.00 -15.07 -9.12
C ASN A 323 -18.38 -15.20 -9.77
N ASP A 324 -19.00 -14.07 -10.10
CA ASP A 324 -20.34 -14.08 -10.70
C ASP A 324 -20.37 -14.68 -12.12
N GLY A 325 -19.22 -14.72 -12.80
CA GLY A 325 -19.08 -15.24 -14.16
C GLY A 325 -19.02 -16.76 -14.30
N VAL A 326 -19.06 -17.53 -13.21
CA VAL A 326 -19.04 -19.00 -13.23
C VAL A 326 -20.29 -19.59 -12.58
N THR A 327 -20.71 -20.78 -13.05
CA THR A 327 -22.01 -21.37 -12.71
C THR A 327 -22.23 -21.57 -11.21
N ASP A 328 -21.23 -22.08 -10.51
CA ASP A 328 -21.32 -22.37 -9.06
C ASP A 328 -20.79 -21.22 -8.18
N LYS A 329 -20.44 -20.10 -8.83
CA LYS A 329 -19.91 -18.87 -8.24
C LYS A 329 -18.55 -19.02 -7.53
N ARG A 330 -17.91 -20.18 -7.57
CA ARG A 330 -16.59 -20.42 -6.96
C ARG A 330 -15.49 -20.07 -7.95
N GLY A 331 -14.77 -18.99 -7.66
CA GLY A 331 -13.52 -18.63 -8.31
C GLY A 331 -12.34 -19.42 -7.74
N ALA A 332 -11.17 -18.79 -7.72
CA ALA A 332 -9.96 -19.42 -7.20
C ALA A 332 -10.10 -19.82 -5.73
N LYS A 333 -9.74 -21.06 -5.40
CA LYS A 333 -9.58 -21.53 -4.02
C LYS A 333 -8.35 -20.85 -3.41
N PHE A 334 -8.52 -20.19 -2.28
CA PHE A 334 -7.44 -19.47 -1.60
C PHE A 334 -6.99 -20.14 -0.29
N ASP A 335 -7.86 -20.93 0.35
CA ASP A 335 -7.52 -21.70 1.55
C ASP A 335 -8.39 -22.98 1.67
N SER A 336 -7.87 -24.01 2.33
CA SER A 336 -8.57 -25.24 2.66
C SER A 336 -7.92 -25.94 3.86
N SER A 337 -8.72 -26.28 4.87
CA SER A 337 -8.24 -27.13 5.96
C SER A 337 -8.15 -28.60 5.55
N ILE A 338 -8.86 -29.00 4.49
CA ILE A 338 -8.82 -30.34 3.93
C ILE A 338 -7.50 -30.56 3.19
N ASP A 339 -7.09 -29.62 2.35
CA ASP A 339 -5.80 -29.69 1.63
C ASP A 339 -4.61 -29.70 2.61
N LYS A 340 -4.73 -28.97 3.73
CA LYS A 340 -3.74 -28.94 4.82
C LYS A 340 -3.75 -30.20 5.70
N GLY A 341 -4.75 -31.07 5.54
CA GLY A 341 -4.92 -32.29 6.34
C GLY A 341 -5.21 -32.06 7.83
N THR A 342 -5.47 -30.82 8.25
CA THR A 342 -5.64 -30.46 9.67
C THR A 342 -6.89 -29.59 9.83
N PRO A 343 -7.91 -30.01 10.62
CA PRO A 343 -9.08 -29.20 10.91
C PRO A 343 -8.75 -27.86 11.56
N PHE A 344 -9.67 -26.90 11.44
CA PHE A 344 -9.51 -25.58 12.04
C PHE A 344 -10.46 -25.39 13.22
N THR A 345 -9.92 -24.98 14.36
CA THR A 345 -10.69 -24.69 15.58
C THR A 345 -10.66 -23.20 15.88
N PHE A 346 -11.82 -22.63 16.17
CA PHE A 346 -11.97 -21.22 16.51
C PHE A 346 -13.11 -21.01 17.52
N GLU A 347 -13.16 -19.83 18.13
CA GLU A 347 -14.24 -19.42 19.02
C GLU A 347 -15.23 -18.52 18.27
N VAL A 348 -16.53 -18.77 18.39
CA VAL A 348 -17.55 -18.01 17.63
C VAL A 348 -17.66 -16.59 18.18
N GLY A 349 -17.37 -15.60 17.34
CA GLY A 349 -17.41 -14.18 17.68
C GLY A 349 -16.04 -13.55 17.90
N THR A 350 -14.96 -14.33 17.93
CA THR A 350 -13.58 -13.83 18.11
C THR A 350 -12.59 -14.59 17.21
N GLY A 351 -11.62 -13.88 16.64
CA GLY A 351 -10.51 -14.52 15.90
C GLY A 351 -10.83 -15.03 14.48
N VAL A 352 -12.04 -14.82 13.97
CA VAL A 352 -12.43 -15.09 12.56
C VAL A 352 -13.18 -13.90 11.96
N ILE A 353 -13.30 -13.86 10.63
CA ILE A 353 -14.08 -12.82 9.93
C ILE A 353 -15.55 -12.81 10.38
N GLU A 354 -16.20 -11.65 10.33
CA GLU A 354 -17.56 -11.48 10.85
C GLU A 354 -18.57 -12.43 10.20
N GLY A 355 -18.46 -12.65 8.88
CA GLY A 355 -19.32 -13.57 8.15
C GLY A 355 -19.23 -15.02 8.62
N TRP A 356 -18.07 -15.45 9.16
CA TRP A 356 -17.96 -16.75 9.83
C TRP A 356 -18.69 -16.75 11.17
N SER A 357 -18.41 -15.76 12.02
CA SER A 357 -19.04 -15.60 13.33
C SER A 357 -20.57 -15.60 13.24
N GLN A 358 -21.13 -14.94 12.22
CA GLN A 358 -22.56 -14.94 11.97
C GLN A 358 -23.04 -16.23 11.25
N GLY A 359 -22.22 -16.78 10.36
CA GLY A 359 -22.59 -17.85 9.43
C GLY A 359 -22.72 -19.24 10.05
N VAL A 360 -21.87 -19.56 11.03
CA VAL A 360 -21.84 -20.89 11.65
C VAL A 360 -22.89 -21.09 12.75
N VAL A 361 -23.45 -20.01 13.30
CA VAL A 361 -24.49 -20.10 14.32
C VAL A 361 -25.67 -20.94 13.81
N GLY A 362 -26.15 -21.86 14.66
CA GLY A 362 -27.23 -22.79 14.33
C GLY A 362 -26.78 -24.08 13.63
N MET A 363 -25.54 -24.17 13.12
CA MET A 363 -25.01 -25.42 12.57
C MET A 363 -24.85 -26.47 13.68
N LYS A 364 -24.88 -27.75 13.30
CA LYS A 364 -24.70 -28.89 14.22
C LYS A 364 -23.54 -29.77 13.78
N VAL A 365 -23.03 -30.62 14.67
CA VAL A 365 -22.00 -31.60 14.31
C VAL A 365 -22.47 -32.47 13.12
N GLY A 366 -21.61 -32.62 12.12
CA GLY A 366 -21.85 -33.31 10.85
C GLY A 366 -22.60 -32.48 9.79
N SER A 367 -23.05 -31.26 10.12
CA SER A 367 -23.75 -30.40 9.16
C SER A 367 -22.76 -29.73 8.21
N LYS A 368 -23.20 -29.48 6.98
CA LYS A 368 -22.46 -28.78 5.94
C LYS A 368 -23.23 -27.55 5.48
N ARG A 369 -22.53 -26.43 5.32
CA ARG A 369 -23.11 -25.15 4.92
C ARG A 369 -22.17 -24.41 3.99
N THR A 370 -22.74 -23.83 2.93
CA THR A 370 -22.05 -22.85 2.08
C THR A 370 -22.40 -21.46 2.58
N LEU A 371 -21.39 -20.63 2.85
CA LEU A 371 -21.51 -19.22 3.17
C LEU A 371 -21.05 -18.39 1.97
N ILE A 372 -21.88 -17.46 1.51
CA ILE A 372 -21.48 -16.40 0.58
C ILE A 372 -21.36 -15.12 1.41
N ILE A 373 -20.16 -14.56 1.49
CA ILE A 373 -19.81 -13.48 2.41
C ILE A 373 -19.41 -12.23 1.62
N PRO A 374 -20.16 -11.11 1.69
CA PRO A 374 -19.75 -9.85 1.09
C PRO A 374 -18.47 -9.33 1.74
N ALA A 375 -17.73 -8.49 1.01
CA ALA A 375 -16.41 -8.02 1.45
C ALA A 375 -16.42 -7.33 2.81
N ASN A 376 -17.47 -6.55 3.13
CA ASN A 376 -17.60 -5.86 4.41
C ASN A 376 -17.73 -6.79 5.63
N LEU A 377 -18.18 -8.04 5.43
CA LEU A 377 -18.21 -9.09 6.46
C LEU A 377 -17.02 -10.06 6.35
N ALA A 378 -16.11 -9.80 5.41
CA ALA A 378 -14.86 -10.54 5.18
C ALA A 378 -13.65 -9.66 5.51
N TYR A 379 -12.82 -9.32 4.50
CA TYR A 379 -11.59 -8.53 4.68
C TYR A 379 -11.72 -7.06 4.24
N GLY A 380 -12.90 -6.62 3.83
CA GLY A 380 -13.19 -5.23 3.46
C GLY A 380 -12.27 -4.71 2.36
N SER A 381 -11.77 -3.49 2.52
CA SER A 381 -10.83 -2.85 1.60
C SER A 381 -9.38 -3.31 1.76
N ALA A 382 -9.08 -4.22 2.69
CA ALA A 382 -7.74 -4.75 2.90
C ALA A 382 -7.46 -5.93 1.96
N VAL A 383 -6.22 -6.01 1.47
CA VAL A 383 -5.68 -7.20 0.80
C VAL A 383 -5.22 -8.19 1.87
N GLN A 384 -5.60 -9.46 1.76
CA GLN A 384 -5.21 -10.51 2.70
C GLN A 384 -4.62 -11.71 1.95
N GLY A 385 -3.28 -11.83 1.94
CA GLY A 385 -2.59 -12.90 1.22
C GLY A 385 -2.97 -12.93 -0.27
N SER A 386 -3.60 -14.02 -0.71
CA SER A 386 -4.14 -14.19 -2.06
C SER A 386 -5.53 -13.55 -2.28
N ILE A 387 -6.11 -12.92 -1.25
CA ILE A 387 -7.44 -12.32 -1.30
C ILE A 387 -7.31 -10.83 -1.62
N PRO A 388 -7.81 -10.37 -2.77
CA PRO A 388 -7.80 -8.95 -3.14
C PRO A 388 -8.73 -8.10 -2.26
N ALA A 389 -8.46 -6.79 -2.21
CA ALA A 389 -9.35 -5.83 -1.56
C ALA A 389 -10.76 -5.88 -2.16
N ASN A 390 -11.76 -5.67 -1.31
CA ASN A 390 -13.19 -5.66 -1.64
C ASN A 390 -13.70 -6.98 -2.24
N SER A 391 -13.03 -8.11 -1.95
CA SER A 391 -13.43 -9.43 -2.46
C SER A 391 -14.54 -10.07 -1.62
N PRO A 392 -15.70 -10.39 -2.22
CA PRO A 392 -16.62 -11.33 -1.62
C PRO A 392 -16.05 -12.75 -1.66
N LEU A 393 -16.39 -13.56 -0.66
CA LEU A 393 -15.84 -14.90 -0.45
C LEU A 393 -16.94 -15.96 -0.41
N ILE A 394 -16.61 -17.19 -0.80
CA ILE A 394 -17.43 -18.38 -0.58
C ILE A 394 -16.68 -19.32 0.35
N PHE A 395 -17.36 -19.84 1.38
CA PHE A 395 -16.84 -20.91 2.23
C PHE A 395 -17.79 -22.08 2.25
N ASP A 396 -17.28 -23.28 1.96
CA ASP A 396 -17.96 -24.53 2.25
C ASP A 396 -17.44 -25.05 3.59
N ILE A 397 -18.30 -25.18 4.59
CA ILE A 397 -17.93 -25.51 5.98
C ILE A 397 -18.64 -26.79 6.42
N GLU A 398 -17.91 -27.66 7.11
CA GLU A 398 -18.41 -28.85 7.79
C GLU A 398 -18.02 -28.82 9.27
N VAL A 399 -19.00 -28.91 10.17
CA VAL A 399 -18.76 -28.89 11.62
C VAL A 399 -18.41 -30.29 12.11
N LEU A 400 -17.24 -30.44 12.73
CA LEU A 400 -16.74 -31.72 13.26
C LEU A 400 -16.99 -31.85 14.77
N SER A 401 -16.83 -30.76 15.52
CA SER A 401 -17.10 -30.77 16.96
C SER A 401 -17.47 -29.37 17.47
N ILE A 402 -18.19 -29.35 18.60
CA ILE A 402 -18.59 -28.15 19.34
C ILE A 402 -18.22 -28.39 20.80
N THR A 403 -17.54 -27.43 21.42
CA THR A 403 -17.17 -27.43 22.83
C THR A 403 -17.59 -26.10 23.45
N ARG A 404 -18.12 -26.15 24.67
CA ARG A 404 -18.62 -24.97 25.39
C ARG A 404 -17.80 -24.71 26.63
#